data_AF-A0A317X6B8-F1
#
_entry.id   AF-A0A317X6B8-F1
#
_cell.length_a   1.000
_cell.length_b   1.000
_cell.length_c   1.000
_cell.angle_alpha   90.00
_cell.angle_beta   90.00
_cell.angle_gamma   90.00
#
_symmetry.space_group_name_H-M   'P 1'
#
loop_
_entity.id
_entity.type
_entity.pdbx_description
1 polymer ?
#
loop_
_entity_poly.entity_id
_entity_poly.type
_entity_poly.pdbx_seq_one_letter_code
_entity_poly.pdbx_strand_id
1 'polypeptide(L)'
;KSRWFSRGWTLQELIAPKEVHFYNTNWIMIRTKYSAGTLEQLLENITGIPGQCLAQHRSPYSYSVAQRMCWASMRQCKRVEDIAYFLLGIFDVNMPLLYGEGPRAFVRLQEEIMKEIDDHSLFAW
;
A
#
# COMPACT_ATOMS: atom_id res chain seq x y z
N LYS A 1 -5.20 17.41 -3.12
CA LYS A 1 -4.75 16.07 -2.64
C LYS A 1 -3.23 16.02 -2.72
N SER A 2 -2.51 15.67 -1.65
CA SER A 2 -1.03 15.61 -1.65
C SER A 2 -0.55 14.50 -2.60
N ARG A 3 0.53 14.77 -3.36
CA ARG A 3 1.19 13.78 -4.22
C ARG A 3 1.70 12.56 -3.44
N TRP A 4 1.93 12.70 -2.13
CA TRP A 4 2.38 11.59 -1.30
C TRP A 4 1.40 10.40 -1.33
N PHE A 5 0.08 10.65 -1.40
CA PHE A 5 -0.93 9.59 -1.45
C PHE A 5 -1.04 8.86 -2.80
N SER A 6 -0.36 9.34 -3.85
CA SER A 6 -0.35 8.71 -5.17
C SER A 6 0.98 8.05 -5.52
N ARG A 7 1.99 8.07 -4.64
CA ARG A 7 3.26 7.36 -4.87
C ARG A 7 3.15 5.90 -4.43
N GLY A 8 3.80 4.97 -5.13
CA GLY A 8 3.80 3.55 -4.76
C GLY A 8 4.31 3.28 -3.34
N TRP A 9 5.60 3.53 -3.10
CA TRP A 9 6.30 3.25 -1.84
C TRP A 9 5.66 3.83 -0.58
N THR A 10 4.96 4.96 -0.71
CA THR A 10 4.30 5.60 0.44
C THR A 10 3.13 4.78 0.98
N LEU A 11 2.73 3.70 0.29
CA LEU A 11 1.77 2.72 0.81
C LEU A 11 2.31 2.04 2.06
N GLN A 12 3.51 1.49 1.94
CA GLN A 12 4.18 0.84 3.06
C GLN A 12 4.56 1.87 4.12
N GLU A 13 5.03 3.05 3.73
CA GLU A 13 5.33 4.14 4.67
C GLU A 13 4.10 4.61 5.48
N LEU A 14 2.89 4.41 4.96
CA LEU A 14 1.65 4.72 5.70
C LEU A 14 1.24 3.58 6.64
N ILE A 15 1.31 2.34 6.15
CA ILE A 15 0.80 1.15 6.86
C ILE A 15 1.76 0.69 7.96
N ALA A 16 3.05 0.54 7.63
CA ALA A 16 4.04 -0.11 8.49
C ALA A 16 4.34 0.60 9.82
N PRO A 17 4.53 1.94 9.88
CA PRO A 17 4.95 2.59 11.12
C PRO A 17 3.79 2.78 12.11
N LYS A 18 4.10 2.71 13.40
CA LYS A 18 3.17 3.00 14.51
C LYS A 18 2.82 4.47 14.66
N GLU A 19 3.56 5.38 14.05
CA GLU A 19 3.26 6.81 14.11
C GLU A 19 3.64 7.45 12.77
N VAL A 20 2.74 8.29 12.24
CA VAL A 20 3.01 9.13 11.08
C VAL A 20 2.46 10.50 11.41
N HIS A 21 3.29 11.53 11.24
CA HIS A 21 2.94 12.92 11.48
C HIS A 21 2.69 13.62 10.16
N PHE A 22 1.51 14.20 10.00
CA PHE A 22 1.16 14.96 8.81
C PHE A 22 1.36 16.44 9.06
N TYR A 23 2.02 17.11 8.11
CA TYR A 23 2.28 18.54 8.14
C TYR A 23 1.70 19.21 6.89
N ASN A 24 1.32 20.48 7.00
CA ASN A 24 0.97 21.29 5.84
C ASN A 24 2.22 21.89 5.18
N THR A 25 2.03 22.67 4.11
CA THR A 25 3.13 23.30 3.35
C THR A 25 3.96 24.30 4.16
N ASN A 26 3.43 24.79 5.29
CA ASN A 26 4.10 25.73 6.19
C ASN A 26 4.77 25.01 7.37
N TRP A 27 4.94 23.68 7.28
CA TRP A 27 5.49 22.85 8.36
C TRP A 27 4.70 22.89 9.67
N ILE A 28 3.42 23.27 9.60
CA ILE A 28 2.52 23.23 10.75
C ILE A 28 1.94 21.82 10.83
N MET A 29 2.07 21.20 12.01
CA MET A 29 1.53 19.86 12.26
C MET A 29 0.01 19.90 12.12
N ILE A 30 -0.51 19.05 11.23
CA ILE A 30 -1.94 18.83 11.06
C ILE A 30 -2.40 17.90 12.19
N ARG A 31 -2.00 16.62 12.12
CA ARG A 31 -2.37 15.55 13.06
C ARG A 31 -1.46 14.33 12.87
N THR A 32 -1.62 13.33 13.74
CA THR A 32 -1.01 12.00 13.59
C THR A 32 -1.97 11.01 12.95
N LYS A 33 -1.44 9.93 12.34
CA LYS A 33 -2.22 8.80 11.79
C LYS A 33 -3.26 8.24 12.78
N TYR A 34 -2.99 8.27 14.08
CA TYR A 34 -3.81 7.70 15.15
C TYR A 34 -4.76 8.69 15.82
N SER A 35 -4.89 9.90 15.27
CA SER A 35 -5.83 10.87 15.81
C SER A 35 -7.27 10.39 15.53
N ALA A 36 -7.87 9.71 16.51
CA ALA A 36 -9.24 9.21 16.45
C ALA A 36 -10.20 10.32 15.98
N GLY A 37 -11.09 9.99 15.04
CA GLY A 37 -12.08 10.92 14.48
C GLY A 37 -11.87 11.20 12.99
N THR A 38 -11.97 12.47 12.59
CA THR A 38 -12.12 12.87 11.18
C THR A 38 -10.91 12.54 10.28
N LEU A 39 -9.70 12.41 10.84
CA LEU A 39 -8.51 12.10 10.03
C LEU A 39 -8.46 10.64 9.60
N GLU A 40 -8.86 9.70 10.45
CA GLU A 40 -8.91 8.28 10.10
C GLU A 40 -9.87 8.06 8.92
N GLN A 41 -11.08 8.62 9.01
CA GLN A 41 -12.07 8.60 7.93
C GLN A 41 -11.54 9.27 6.66
N LEU A 42 -10.82 10.39 6.78
CA LEU A 42 -10.22 11.06 5.64
C LEU A 42 -9.13 10.19 4.99
N LEU A 43 -8.28 9.53 5.77
CA LEU A 43 -7.23 8.66 5.25
C LEU A 43 -7.82 7.43 4.56
N GLU A 44 -8.84 6.81 5.15
CA GLU A 44 -9.58 5.70 4.54
C GLU A 44 -10.21 6.14 3.21
N ASN A 45 -10.89 7.28 3.17
CA ASN A 45 -11.48 7.81 1.93
C ASN A 45 -10.43 8.12 0.85
N ILE A 46 -9.24 8.60 1.24
CA ILE A 46 -8.18 8.97 0.30
C ILE A 46 -7.46 7.75 -0.27
N THR A 47 -7.30 6.69 0.54
CA THR A 47 -6.40 5.57 0.28
C THR A 47 -7.10 4.24 0.03
N GLY A 48 -8.36 4.10 0.43
CA GLY A 48 -9.10 2.83 0.45
C GLY A 48 -8.62 1.85 1.53
N ILE A 49 -7.69 2.25 2.40
CA ILE A 49 -7.14 1.40 3.46
C ILE A 49 -8.04 1.54 4.69
N PRO A 50 -8.63 0.45 5.21
CA PRO A 50 -9.50 0.51 6.39
C PRO A 50 -8.79 1.12 7.59
N GLY A 51 -9.50 1.95 8.37
CA GLY A 51 -8.97 2.57 9.58
C GLY A 51 -8.35 1.58 10.57
N GLN A 52 -8.93 0.38 10.71
CA GLN A 52 -8.40 -0.72 11.53
C GLN A 52 -7.00 -1.20 11.10
N CYS A 53 -6.70 -1.16 9.81
CA CYS A 53 -5.38 -1.47 9.26
C CYS A 53 -4.41 -0.32 9.55
N LEU A 54 -4.83 0.93 9.30
CA LEU A 54 -4.02 2.12 9.55
C LEU A 54 -3.66 2.28 11.03
N ALA A 55 -4.60 1.95 11.92
CA ALA A 55 -4.44 1.94 13.37
C ALA A 55 -3.71 0.70 13.89
N GLN A 56 -3.26 -0.23 13.03
CA GLN A 56 -2.59 -1.48 13.41
C GLN A 56 -3.40 -2.36 14.38
N HIS A 57 -4.72 -2.16 14.49
CA HIS A 57 -5.61 -3.05 15.21
C HIS A 57 -5.80 -4.38 14.48
N ARG A 58 -5.64 -4.35 13.15
CA ARG A 58 -5.73 -5.52 12.28
C ARG A 58 -4.53 -5.58 11.34
N SER A 59 -3.89 -6.74 11.27
CA SER A 59 -2.73 -6.96 10.40
C SER A 59 -3.12 -6.81 8.91
N PRO A 60 -2.29 -6.16 8.07
CA PRO A 60 -2.48 -6.09 6.62
C PRO A 60 -2.70 -7.48 5.98
N TYR A 61 -2.04 -8.52 6.50
CA TYR A 61 -2.10 -9.89 5.98
C TYR A 61 -3.43 -10.59 6.25
N SER A 62 -4.27 -10.04 7.13
CA SER A 62 -5.61 -10.59 7.38
C SER A 62 -6.67 -10.07 6.39
N TYR A 63 -6.29 -9.21 5.46
CA TYR A 63 -7.11 -8.75 4.36
C TYR A 63 -6.83 -9.58 3.11
N SER A 64 -7.85 -9.75 2.27
CA SER A 64 -7.69 -10.53 1.03
C SER A 64 -6.64 -9.91 0.12
N VAL A 65 -6.09 -10.73 -0.77
CA VAL A 65 -5.17 -10.27 -1.81
C VAL A 65 -5.83 -9.16 -2.62
N ALA A 66 -7.12 -9.30 -2.95
CA ALA A 66 -7.85 -8.25 -3.67
C ALA A 66 -7.89 -6.93 -2.92
N GLN A 67 -8.24 -6.93 -1.63
CA GLN A 67 -8.29 -5.71 -0.84
C GLN A 67 -6.94 -5.00 -0.81
N ARG A 68 -5.86 -5.77 -0.61
CA ARG A 68 -4.49 -5.25 -0.63
C ARG A 68 -4.10 -4.67 -2.00
N MET A 69 -4.50 -5.32 -3.10
CA MET A 69 -4.32 -4.79 -4.45
C MET A 69 -5.12 -3.50 -4.67
N CYS A 70 -6.36 -3.42 -4.19
CA CYS A 70 -7.17 -2.21 -4.30
C CYS A 70 -6.50 -1.00 -3.61
N TRP A 71 -5.81 -1.19 -2.48
CA TRP A 71 -5.05 -0.12 -1.79
C TRP A 71 -3.92 0.48 -2.65
N ALA A 72 -3.48 -0.28 -3.66
CA ALA A 72 -2.42 0.08 -4.59
C ALA A 72 -2.93 0.66 -5.92
N SER A 73 -4.20 0.42 -6.26
CA SER A 73 -4.79 0.71 -7.59
C SER A 73 -4.62 2.15 -8.07
N MET A 74 -4.68 3.12 -7.15
CA MET A 74 -4.57 4.56 -7.47
C MET A 74 -3.14 5.11 -7.35
N ARG A 75 -2.16 4.24 -7.12
CA ARG A 75 -0.75 4.63 -6.93
C ARG A 75 0.03 4.55 -8.23
N GLN A 76 1.03 5.41 -8.33
CA GLN A 76 1.87 5.60 -9.50
C GLN A 76 3.34 5.46 -9.13
N CYS A 77 4.08 4.83 -10.03
CA CYS A 77 5.53 4.70 -9.94
C CYS A 77 6.20 5.33 -11.16
N LYS A 78 7.48 5.72 -11.00
CA LYS A 78 8.26 6.31 -12.10
C LYS A 78 8.69 5.25 -13.10
N ARG A 79 9.13 4.09 -12.61
CA ARG A 79 9.42 2.91 -13.44
C ARG A 79 8.22 1.97 -13.41
N VAL A 80 7.99 1.28 -14.51
CA VAL A 80 6.85 0.36 -14.63
C VAL A 80 7.03 -0.86 -13.70
N GLU A 81 8.26 -1.33 -13.56
CA GLU A 81 8.61 -2.47 -12.70
C GLU A 81 8.38 -2.18 -11.22
N ASP A 82 8.55 -0.92 -10.81
CA ASP A 82 8.37 -0.51 -9.41
C ASP A 82 6.94 -0.79 -8.95
N ILE A 83 5.94 -0.86 -9.85
CA ILE A 83 4.56 -1.25 -9.51
C ILE A 83 4.52 -2.61 -8.81
N ALA A 84 5.38 -3.53 -9.21
CA ALA A 84 5.53 -4.82 -8.54
C ALA A 84 6.33 -4.68 -7.24
N TYR A 85 7.48 -4.00 -7.30
CA TYR A 85 8.44 -3.97 -6.19
C TYR A 85 7.94 -3.25 -4.95
N PHE A 86 7.12 -2.19 -5.10
CA PHE A 86 6.56 -1.50 -3.94
C PHE A 86 5.51 -2.34 -3.21
N LEU A 87 5.07 -3.48 -3.77
CA LEU A 87 4.05 -4.34 -3.19
C LEU A 87 4.62 -5.55 -2.44
N LEU A 88 5.91 -5.85 -2.58
CA LEU A 88 6.54 -7.03 -1.96
C LEU A 88 6.25 -7.13 -0.46
N GLY A 89 6.45 -6.03 0.29
CA GLY A 89 6.18 -6.01 1.73
C GLY A 89 4.70 -6.05 2.11
N ILE A 90 3.78 -5.65 1.22
CA ILE A 90 2.33 -5.75 1.48
C ILE A 90 1.84 -7.19 1.30
N PHE A 91 2.48 -7.94 0.41
CA PHE A 91 2.16 -9.34 0.15
C PHE A 91 3.03 -10.34 0.89
N ASP A 92 4.07 -9.88 1.59
CA ASP A 92 5.05 -10.72 2.29
C ASP A 92 5.74 -11.72 1.35
N VAL A 93 6.10 -11.25 0.15
CA VAL A 93 6.77 -12.07 -0.88
C VAL A 93 8.15 -11.49 -1.20
N ASN A 94 9.05 -12.35 -1.69
CA ASN A 94 10.39 -11.98 -2.08
C ASN A 94 10.68 -12.40 -3.51
N MET A 95 11.22 -11.49 -4.32
CA MET A 95 11.68 -11.78 -5.68
C MET A 95 12.83 -10.83 -6.07
N PRO A 96 13.79 -11.27 -6.91
CA PRO A 96 14.85 -10.41 -7.41
C PRO A 96 14.32 -9.20 -8.21
N LEU A 97 14.90 -8.02 -7.93
CA LEU A 97 14.63 -6.78 -8.66
C LEU A 97 15.43 -6.77 -9.96
N LEU A 98 14.75 -6.94 -11.08
CA LEU A 98 15.31 -6.92 -12.43
C LEU A 98 14.83 -5.66 -13.17
N TYR A 99 15.58 -4.56 -13.07
CA TYR A 99 15.24 -3.35 -13.83
C TYR A 99 15.47 -3.56 -15.33
N GLY A 100 14.47 -3.21 -16.14
CA GLY A 100 14.45 -3.48 -17.58
C GLY A 100 13.54 -4.64 -17.97
N GLU A 101 12.97 -5.38 -17.01
CA GLU A 101 11.99 -6.43 -17.31
C GLU A 101 10.59 -5.90 -17.66
N GLY A 102 10.35 -4.60 -17.44
CA GLY A 102 9.11 -3.94 -17.79
C GLY A 102 7.88 -4.50 -17.05
N PRO A 103 6.71 -4.58 -17.69
CA PRO A 103 5.48 -5.10 -17.08
C PRO A 103 5.57 -6.54 -16.56
N ARG A 104 6.58 -7.32 -16.99
CA ARG A 104 6.81 -8.68 -16.53
C ARG A 104 7.06 -8.77 -15.02
N ALA A 105 7.60 -7.71 -14.40
CA ALA A 105 7.78 -7.64 -12.96
C ALA A 105 6.46 -7.89 -12.20
N PHE A 106 5.34 -7.36 -12.72
CA PHE A 106 4.04 -7.53 -12.08
C PHE A 106 3.49 -8.95 -12.23
N VAL A 107 3.72 -9.60 -13.36
CA VAL A 107 3.37 -11.03 -13.55
C VAL A 107 4.13 -11.89 -12.54
N ARG A 108 5.44 -11.66 -12.39
CA ARG A 108 6.26 -12.38 -11.39
C ARG A 108 5.76 -12.14 -9.96
N LEU A 109 5.35 -10.91 -9.63
CA LEU A 109 4.73 -10.64 -8.33
C LEU A 109 3.49 -11.52 -8.12
N GLN A 110 2.60 -11.60 -9.11
CA GLN A 110 1.40 -12.45 -9.01
C GLN A 110 1.76 -13.93 -8.86
N GLU A 111 2.77 -14.41 -9.59
CA GLU A 111 3.29 -15.78 -9.43
C GLU A 111 3.82 -16.05 -8.02
N GLU A 112 4.59 -15.14 -7.42
CA GLU A 112 5.05 -15.29 -6.03
C GLU A 112 3.90 -15.24 -5.03
N ILE A 113 2.90 -14.36 -5.24
CA ILE A 113 1.70 -14.33 -4.39
C ILE A 113 0.95 -15.67 -4.45
N MET A 114 0.80 -16.26 -5.63
CA MET A 114 0.09 -17.53 -5.80
C MET A 114 0.82 -18.72 -5.17
N LYS A 115 2.15 -18.66 -5.05
CA LYS A 115 2.94 -19.71 -4.39
C LYS A 115 2.76 -19.70 -2.88
N GLU A 116 2.68 -18.50 -2.29
CA GLU A 116 2.65 -18.32 -0.83
C GLU A 116 1.23 -18.19 -0.27
N ILE A 117 0.26 -17.74 -1.08
CA ILE A 117 -1.09 -17.37 -0.62
C ILE A 117 -2.15 -18.05 -1.50
N ASP A 118 -2.90 -18.97 -0.91
CA ASP A 118 -4.06 -19.61 -1.55
C ASP A 118 -5.31 -18.72 -1.44
N ASP A 119 -5.31 -17.61 -2.18
CA ASP A 119 -6.42 -16.65 -2.24
C ASP A 119 -6.80 -16.31 -3.69
N HIS A 120 -7.90 -16.91 -4.15
CA HIS A 120 -8.43 -16.71 -5.50
C HIS A 120 -8.91 -15.28 -5.80
N SER A 121 -9.04 -14.42 -4.78
CA SER A 121 -9.40 -13.00 -4.99
C SER A 121 -8.32 -12.22 -5.76
N LEU A 122 -7.12 -12.79 -5.91
CA LEU A 122 -6.06 -12.24 -6.79
C LEU A 122 -6.53 -11.93 -8.23
N PHE A 123 -7.62 -12.53 -8.70
CA PHE A 123 -8.17 -12.29 -10.04
C PHE A 123 -9.39 -11.34 -10.06
N ALA A 124 -9.79 -10.77 -8.91
CA ALA A 124 -11.06 -10.05 -8.76
C ALA A 124 -10.91 -8.66 -8.10
N TRP A 125 -9.77 -8.00 -8.26
CA TRP A 125 -9.41 -6.74 -7.59
C TRP A 125 -9.50 -5.49 -8.46
#